data_AF-A0A3M1S957-F1
#
_entry.id   AF-A0A3M1S957-F1
#
_cell.length_a   1.000
_cell.length_b   1.000
_cell.length_c   1.000
_cell.angle_alpha   90.00
_cell.angle_beta   90.00
_cell.angle_gamma   90.00
#
_symmetry.space_group_name_H-M   'P 1'
#
loop_
_entity.id
_entity.type
_entity.pdbx_description
1 polymer ?
#
loop_
_entity_poly.entity_id
_entity_poly.type
_entity_poly.pdbx_seq_one_letter_code
_entity_poly.pdbx_strand_id
1 'polypeptide(L)'
;MLRNWVVSAMAMCAMAVAPQMVSAQPGGATGTEMKTVAVVGFAGVDLFLEDVKYVGKLAEMPDLAQKVDQQLAALGSPDGKIPGIDPVRPAGVVVQTDGIQFYVYGCIPVTDLAATMKLVEGFVGPLEPADGVYTIDGGGQQIFVTEKDGWAIVANDQNALNAVSAPGEPLTQAIGQEDIVAKVWIQNVPEMFRQMGLALLQQGIQQGLQQEPDESDEMFAARQKMMQMSIQQWQQAIQELDTLSIGLSLDESKGDLALTVVQSVLPDTDLAKQIALNGSVETQLSGFVLPDAALALRETVKAETNQIEQAKGMLDFYLAVVKSELNKNNDLSKKERKIVTKLVDTVANGMVATFEKGTFEIATSLSLTDNVVSGVGACTFAASRDLEAQIKDLLQQAMEDDEDLAQYLKLNAESYKGFDLHVLSIPSDEAPKEVRQVFGEKLEVVVAFSDDLVTFAVGSDGIALLKKAIDDSEAAGPKKVPPVEAYLKVKPVLDFAAAVTPDSEKDADFEQLMEAAQKLGDNDRVAILVTVDPANNANTTRISVEEDLLKMLGAAVKKGIEEGTLPVGPGVGPGPGGF
;
A
#
# COMPACT_ATOMS: atom_id res chain seq x y z
N MET A 1 13.20 -26.35 -8.54
CA MET A 1 12.96 -25.06 -7.87
C MET A 1 14.14 -24.65 -7.00
N LEU A 2 14.49 -25.33 -5.90
CA LEU A 2 15.70 -24.95 -5.10
C LEU A 2 17.03 -24.96 -5.89
N ARG A 3 17.19 -25.83 -6.90
CA ARG A 3 18.37 -25.84 -7.80
C ARG A 3 18.59 -24.51 -8.50
N ASN A 4 17.51 -23.85 -8.90
CA ASN A 4 17.53 -22.51 -9.45
C ASN A 4 17.48 -21.48 -8.33
N TRP A 5 16.92 -21.77 -7.17
CA TRP A 5 16.80 -20.80 -6.07
C TRP A 5 18.11 -20.53 -5.33
N VAL A 6 19.03 -21.48 -5.16
CA VAL A 6 20.34 -21.23 -4.52
C VAL A 6 21.30 -20.51 -5.47
N VAL A 7 21.34 -20.92 -6.75
CA VAL A 7 22.12 -20.28 -7.80
C VAL A 7 21.50 -18.94 -8.21
N SER A 8 20.18 -18.82 -8.29
CA SER A 8 19.49 -17.55 -8.52
C SER A 8 19.33 -16.71 -7.26
N ALA A 9 19.45 -17.22 -6.03
CA ALA A 9 19.61 -16.35 -4.86
C ALA A 9 21.01 -15.74 -4.87
N MET A 10 22.06 -16.52 -5.14
CA MET A 10 23.42 -15.97 -5.32
C MET A 10 23.52 -15.05 -6.55
N ALA A 11 22.83 -15.36 -7.65
CA ALA A 11 22.87 -14.57 -8.89
C ALA A 11 21.83 -13.43 -8.94
N MET A 12 20.65 -13.52 -8.31
CA MET A 12 19.71 -12.40 -8.11
C MET A 12 20.22 -11.46 -7.03
N CYS A 13 20.94 -11.95 -6.01
CA CYS A 13 21.68 -11.10 -5.09
C CYS A 13 22.74 -10.25 -5.82
N ALA A 14 23.33 -10.78 -6.90
CA ALA A 14 24.28 -10.04 -7.73
C ALA A 14 23.63 -9.22 -8.87
N MET A 15 22.41 -9.56 -9.32
CA MET A 15 21.77 -8.95 -10.51
C MET A 15 20.61 -7.98 -10.20
N ALA A 16 19.93 -8.08 -9.06
CA ALA A 16 18.73 -7.27 -8.78
C ALA A 16 19.03 -5.81 -8.38
N VAL A 17 20.31 -5.47 -8.13
CA VAL A 17 20.76 -4.08 -7.91
C VAL A 17 22.07 -3.82 -8.64
N ALA A 18 22.14 -4.20 -9.92
CA ALA A 18 23.06 -3.55 -10.83
C ALA A 18 22.29 -2.46 -11.58
N PRO A 19 22.16 -1.23 -11.03
CA PRO A 19 22.05 -0.10 -11.94
C PRO A 19 23.25 -0.25 -12.89
N GLN A 20 22.99 -0.26 -14.19
CA GLN A 20 24.03 -0.01 -15.18
C GLN A 20 24.52 1.42 -14.95
N MET A 21 25.23 1.66 -13.85
CA MET A 21 25.95 2.89 -13.62
C MET A 21 27.09 2.85 -14.61
N VAL A 22 26.93 3.65 -15.67
CA VAL A 22 28.03 4.08 -16.50
C VAL A 22 29.18 4.45 -15.56
N SER A 23 30.33 3.80 -15.72
CA SER A 23 31.56 4.12 -15.02
C SER A 23 32.06 5.50 -15.47
N ALA A 24 31.38 6.56 -15.04
CA ALA A 24 31.92 7.90 -15.12
C ALA A 24 32.91 8.04 -13.97
N GLN A 25 34.22 7.94 -14.25
CA GLN A 25 35.26 8.32 -13.29
C GLN A 25 35.31 9.86 -13.19
N PRO A 26 34.97 10.48 -12.05
CA PRO A 26 35.34 11.87 -11.80
C PRO A 26 36.75 11.87 -11.22
N GLY A 27 37.66 12.60 -11.86
CA GLY A 27 38.99 12.80 -11.31
C GLY A 27 38.96 13.54 -9.98
N GLY A 28 39.76 13.06 -9.01
CA GLY A 28 40.37 13.91 -7.99
C GLY A 28 39.72 14.03 -6.61
N ALA A 29 38.70 13.23 -6.27
CA ALA A 29 38.23 13.15 -4.88
C ALA A 29 38.97 12.02 -4.13
N THR A 30 39.37 12.27 -2.89
CA THR A 30 39.81 11.23 -1.94
C THR A 30 38.58 10.63 -1.28
N GLY A 31 38.46 9.29 -1.26
CA GLY A 31 37.31 8.59 -0.67
C GLY A 31 37.10 8.93 0.81
N THR A 32 35.82 8.96 1.20
CA THR A 32 35.33 9.18 2.57
C THR A 32 35.11 7.85 3.29
N GLU A 33 34.68 7.90 4.56
CA GLU A 33 34.18 6.74 5.32
C GLU A 33 33.12 5.96 4.53
N MET A 34 33.20 4.62 4.56
CA MET A 34 32.25 3.72 3.88
C MET A 34 30.85 3.83 4.48
N LYS A 35 29.84 4.04 3.63
CA LYS A 35 28.44 4.17 4.03
C LYS A 35 27.56 3.14 3.35
N THR A 36 26.60 2.58 4.10
CA THR A 36 25.56 1.71 3.54
C THR A 36 24.50 2.52 2.81
N VAL A 37 24.28 2.19 1.54
CA VAL A 37 23.30 2.86 0.68
C VAL A 37 22.00 2.08 0.63
N ALA A 38 22.08 0.77 0.45
CA ALA A 38 20.90 -0.07 0.35
C ALA A 38 21.18 -1.48 0.89
N VAL A 39 20.13 -2.13 1.36
CA VAL A 39 20.10 -3.51 1.78
C VAL A 39 18.86 -4.17 1.22
N VAL A 40 19.03 -5.38 0.67
CA VAL A 40 17.92 -6.32 0.46
C VAL A 40 18.27 -7.56 1.26
N GLY A 41 17.48 -7.87 2.29
CA GLY A 41 17.77 -8.95 3.23
C GLY A 41 16.57 -9.84 3.48
N PHE A 42 16.85 -11.05 3.97
CA PHE A 42 15.85 -11.92 4.58
C PHE A 42 16.36 -12.42 5.93
N ALA A 43 15.44 -12.71 6.86
CA ALA A 43 15.74 -12.95 8.27
C ALA A 43 16.55 -14.21 8.56
N GLY A 44 16.47 -15.21 7.70
CA GLY A 44 17.22 -16.45 7.82
C GLY A 44 16.59 -17.56 7.00
N VAL A 45 17.33 -18.65 6.80
CA VAL A 45 16.84 -19.83 6.08
C VAL A 45 15.80 -20.58 6.91
N ASP A 46 15.98 -20.67 8.23
CA ASP A 46 15.05 -21.38 9.11
C ASP A 46 13.66 -20.72 9.07
N LEU A 47 13.60 -19.40 9.32
CA LEU A 47 12.32 -18.67 9.30
C LEU A 47 11.64 -18.74 7.93
N PHE A 48 12.38 -18.54 6.85
CA PHE A 48 11.83 -18.67 5.50
C PHE A 48 11.24 -20.07 5.23
N LEU A 49 11.90 -21.14 5.69
CA LEU A 49 11.38 -22.50 5.54
C LEU A 49 10.16 -22.76 6.43
N GLU A 50 10.09 -22.16 7.62
CA GLU A 50 8.91 -22.17 8.48
C GLU A 50 7.73 -21.49 7.76
N ASP A 51 7.93 -20.28 7.24
CA ASP A 51 6.92 -19.51 6.49
C ASP A 51 6.39 -20.28 5.28
N VAL A 52 7.29 -20.87 4.48
CA VAL A 52 6.90 -21.69 3.32
C VAL A 52 6.08 -22.90 3.74
N LYS A 53 6.40 -23.53 4.88
CA LYS A 53 5.64 -24.66 5.43
C LYS A 53 4.28 -24.21 5.94
N TYR A 54 4.21 -23.06 6.61
CA TYR A 54 2.97 -22.47 7.09
C TYR A 54 2.04 -22.09 5.94
N VAL A 55 2.53 -21.33 4.96
CA VAL A 55 1.75 -20.98 3.76
C VAL A 55 1.35 -22.24 2.98
N GLY A 56 2.23 -23.23 2.86
CA GLY A 56 1.91 -24.51 2.23
C GLY A 56 0.78 -25.28 2.95
N LYS A 57 0.75 -25.22 4.28
CA LYS A 57 -0.33 -25.78 5.11
C LYS A 57 -1.64 -25.02 4.86
N LEU A 58 -1.61 -23.68 4.85
CA LEU A 58 -2.79 -22.86 4.57
C LEU A 58 -3.35 -23.09 3.16
N ALA A 59 -2.47 -23.28 2.17
CA ALA A 59 -2.83 -23.52 0.77
C ALA A 59 -3.36 -24.94 0.48
N GLU A 60 -3.56 -25.79 1.50
CA GLU A 60 -3.89 -27.22 1.33
C GLU A 60 -2.91 -27.93 0.37
N MET A 61 -1.63 -27.59 0.49
CA MET A 61 -0.51 -28.22 -0.21
C MET A 61 0.39 -28.94 0.80
N PRO A 62 -0.10 -29.96 1.54
CA PRO A 62 0.68 -30.63 2.58
C PRO A 62 1.95 -31.30 2.04
N ASP A 63 1.93 -31.72 0.77
CA ASP A 63 3.09 -32.27 0.08
C ASP A 63 4.15 -31.21 -0.25
N LEU A 64 3.83 -29.90 -0.19
CA LEU A 64 4.81 -28.84 -0.46
C LEU A 64 5.94 -28.89 0.56
N ALA A 65 5.61 -29.00 1.85
CA ALA A 65 6.59 -29.16 2.91
C ALA A 65 7.48 -30.40 2.66
N GLN A 66 6.86 -31.53 2.32
CA GLN A 66 7.59 -32.76 2.00
C GLN A 66 8.49 -32.60 0.76
N LYS A 67 8.02 -31.90 -0.28
CA LYS A 67 8.80 -31.63 -1.50
C LYS A 67 9.98 -30.71 -1.22
N VAL A 68 9.81 -29.71 -0.36
CA VAL A 68 10.89 -28.83 0.10
C VAL A 68 11.92 -29.65 0.87
N ASP A 69 11.50 -30.46 1.84
CA ASP A 69 12.40 -31.32 2.62
C ASP A 69 13.13 -32.34 1.73
N GLN A 70 12.44 -32.98 0.78
CA GLN A 70 13.05 -33.89 -0.20
C GLN A 70 14.06 -33.18 -1.09
N GLN A 71 13.76 -31.95 -1.50
CA GLN A 71 14.65 -31.17 -2.35
C GLN A 71 15.89 -30.71 -1.58
N LEU A 72 15.75 -30.32 -0.32
CA LEU A 72 16.86 -30.04 0.60
C LEU A 72 17.72 -31.29 0.80
N ALA A 73 17.11 -32.46 1.05
CA ALA A 73 17.83 -33.72 1.17
C ALA A 73 18.64 -34.07 -0.08
N ALA A 74 18.07 -33.84 -1.28
CA ALA A 74 18.76 -34.03 -2.55
C ALA A 74 19.95 -33.07 -2.76
N LEU A 75 19.96 -31.92 -2.06
CA LEU A 75 21.06 -30.96 -2.02
C LEU A 75 22.05 -31.26 -0.87
N GLY A 76 22.01 -32.44 -0.28
CA GLY A 76 22.90 -32.83 0.82
C GLY A 76 22.49 -32.25 2.19
N SER A 77 21.23 -31.82 2.33
CA SER A 77 20.65 -31.23 3.56
C SER A 77 19.52 -32.11 4.13
N PRO A 78 19.77 -33.38 4.51
CA PRO A 78 18.71 -34.34 4.88
C PRO A 78 17.97 -34.00 6.18
N ASP A 79 18.56 -33.14 7.01
CA ASP A 79 17.98 -32.59 8.24
C ASP A 79 17.39 -31.19 8.03
N GLY A 80 17.26 -30.73 6.77
CA GLY A 80 16.79 -29.40 6.41
C GLY A 80 17.87 -28.32 6.51
N LYS A 81 19.09 -28.65 6.94
CA LYS A 81 20.17 -27.68 7.14
C LYS A 81 21.14 -27.68 5.97
N ILE A 82 21.31 -26.51 5.36
CA ILE A 82 22.26 -26.34 4.26
C ILE A 82 23.70 -26.45 4.81
N PRO A 83 24.52 -27.39 4.33
CA PRO A 83 25.87 -27.59 4.85
C PRO A 83 26.70 -26.29 4.83
N GLY A 84 27.26 -25.93 5.99
CA GLY A 84 28.14 -24.78 6.14
C GLY A 84 27.43 -23.42 6.25
N ILE A 85 26.11 -23.35 6.12
CA ILE A 85 25.31 -22.14 6.32
C ILE A 85 24.81 -22.06 7.76
N ASP A 86 24.78 -20.86 8.32
CA ASP A 86 24.07 -20.57 9.56
C ASP A 86 22.62 -20.17 9.21
N PRO A 87 21.61 -20.99 9.55
CA PRO A 87 20.27 -20.77 9.03
C PRO A 87 19.47 -19.71 9.81
N VAL A 88 19.97 -19.26 10.97
CA VAL A 88 19.26 -18.34 11.86
C VAL A 88 19.60 -16.89 11.58
N ARG A 89 20.84 -16.62 11.15
CA ARG A 89 21.27 -15.25 10.84
C ARG A 89 20.69 -14.76 9.51
N PRO A 90 20.45 -13.44 9.37
CA PRO A 90 19.95 -12.88 8.14
C PRO A 90 20.98 -13.03 7.02
N ALA A 91 20.53 -13.06 5.77
CA ALA A 91 21.40 -13.04 4.60
C ALA A 91 20.84 -12.07 3.55
N GLY A 92 21.66 -11.64 2.61
CA GLY A 92 21.19 -10.75 1.57
C GLY A 92 22.28 -9.98 0.84
N VAL A 93 21.89 -8.87 0.24
CA VAL A 93 22.73 -7.96 -0.55
C VAL A 93 22.89 -6.66 0.20
N VAL A 94 24.11 -6.14 0.17
CA VAL A 94 24.44 -4.81 0.67
C VAL A 94 25.08 -4.00 -0.44
N VAL A 95 24.63 -2.76 -0.57
CA VAL A 95 25.25 -1.74 -1.41
C VAL A 95 25.88 -0.71 -0.50
N GLN A 96 27.17 -0.44 -0.67
CA GLN A 96 27.90 0.59 0.06
C GLN A 96 28.61 1.55 -0.88
N THR A 97 29.06 2.68 -0.37
CA THR A 97 29.83 3.68 -1.12
C THR A 97 30.89 4.33 -0.25
N ASP A 98 32.02 4.68 -0.85
CA ASP A 98 33.05 5.55 -0.28
C ASP A 98 32.85 7.04 -0.67
N GLY A 99 31.78 7.35 -1.40
CA GLY A 99 31.48 8.66 -1.97
C GLY A 99 31.92 8.83 -3.42
N ILE A 100 32.75 7.92 -3.95
CA ILE A 100 33.27 7.96 -5.33
C ILE A 100 32.63 6.84 -6.15
N GLN A 101 32.62 5.63 -5.63
CA GLN A 101 32.09 4.45 -6.29
C GLN A 101 31.15 3.66 -5.37
N PHE A 102 30.42 2.71 -5.96
CA PHE A 102 29.56 1.80 -5.24
C PHE A 102 30.17 0.41 -5.20
N TYR A 103 30.01 -0.26 -4.06
CA TYR A 103 30.41 -1.63 -3.83
C TYR A 103 29.17 -2.44 -3.54
N VAL A 104 28.94 -3.50 -4.32
CA VAL A 104 27.82 -4.42 -4.13
C VAL A 104 28.38 -5.76 -3.70
N TYR A 105 27.87 -6.30 -2.59
CA TYR A 105 28.23 -7.63 -2.14
C TYR A 105 27.03 -8.37 -1.56
N GLY A 106 26.97 -9.67 -1.85
CA GLY A 106 26.17 -10.63 -1.12
C GLY A 106 26.87 -11.00 0.19
N CYS A 107 26.08 -11.23 1.23
CA CYS A 107 26.56 -11.59 2.55
C CYS A 107 25.69 -12.75 3.06
N ILE A 108 26.33 -13.92 3.19
CA ILE A 108 25.68 -15.17 3.57
C ILE A 108 26.32 -15.66 4.87
N PRO A 109 25.56 -15.89 5.95
CA PRO A 109 26.13 -16.29 7.21
C PRO A 109 26.58 -17.76 7.12
N VAL A 110 27.83 -18.02 7.45
CA VAL A 110 28.42 -19.36 7.35
C VAL A 110 28.89 -19.85 8.71
N THR A 111 28.81 -21.16 8.89
CA THR A 111 29.48 -21.93 9.94
C THR A 111 30.72 -22.65 9.42
N ASP A 112 30.77 -22.93 8.11
CA ASP A 112 31.90 -23.54 7.40
C ASP A 112 31.82 -23.16 5.90
N LEU A 113 32.67 -22.21 5.46
CA LEU A 113 32.70 -21.82 4.04
C LEU A 113 33.10 -22.99 3.13
N ALA A 114 34.05 -23.83 3.54
CA ALA A 114 34.54 -24.91 2.69
C ALA A 114 33.44 -25.95 2.41
N ALA A 115 32.61 -26.27 3.42
CA ALA A 115 31.44 -27.12 3.25
C ALA A 115 30.40 -26.48 2.30
N THR A 116 30.19 -25.17 2.42
CA THR A 116 29.31 -24.41 1.52
C THR A 116 29.82 -24.45 0.09
N MET A 117 31.11 -24.18 -0.13
CA MET A 117 31.69 -24.15 -1.47
C MET A 117 31.70 -25.53 -2.13
N LYS A 118 31.88 -26.61 -1.35
CA LYS A 118 31.74 -27.98 -1.85
C LYS A 118 30.34 -28.29 -2.39
N LEU A 119 29.29 -27.70 -1.80
CA LEU A 119 27.95 -27.77 -2.37
C LEU A 119 27.89 -27.02 -3.70
N VAL A 120 28.50 -25.83 -3.78
CA VAL A 120 28.58 -25.01 -5.00
C VAL A 120 29.32 -25.74 -6.14
N GLU A 121 30.38 -26.49 -5.84
CA GLU A 121 31.15 -27.28 -6.83
C GLU A 121 30.27 -28.25 -7.63
N GLY A 122 29.23 -28.79 -7.00
CA GLY A 122 28.25 -29.66 -7.66
C GLY A 122 27.48 -28.97 -8.79
N PHE A 123 27.48 -27.63 -8.85
CA PHE A 123 26.78 -26.83 -9.85
C PHE A 123 27.71 -26.19 -10.87
N VAL A 124 28.88 -25.72 -10.44
CA VAL A 124 29.78 -24.91 -11.29
C VAL A 124 31.07 -25.64 -11.66
N GLY A 125 31.26 -26.88 -11.20
CA GLY A 125 32.49 -27.62 -11.35
C GLY A 125 33.47 -27.35 -10.20
N PRO A 126 34.68 -27.94 -10.24
CA PRO A 126 35.66 -27.85 -9.15
C PRO A 126 36.03 -26.40 -8.80
N LEU A 127 36.14 -26.10 -7.51
CA LEU A 127 36.48 -24.77 -7.02
C LEU A 127 37.65 -24.87 -6.03
N GLU A 128 38.81 -24.35 -6.41
CA GLU A 128 39.95 -24.24 -5.51
C GLU A 128 40.15 -22.77 -5.11
N PRO A 129 40.25 -22.46 -3.80
CA PRO A 129 40.51 -21.10 -3.36
C PRO A 129 41.97 -20.73 -3.64
N ALA A 130 42.19 -19.53 -4.17
CA ALA A 130 43.50 -18.90 -4.24
C ALA A 130 43.57 -17.81 -3.17
N ASP A 131 44.56 -17.86 -2.27
CA ASP A 131 44.72 -16.91 -1.17
C ASP A 131 43.46 -16.69 -0.31
N GLY A 132 42.67 -17.75 -0.10
CA GLY A 132 41.41 -17.69 0.67
C GLY A 132 40.22 -17.10 -0.09
N VAL A 133 40.34 -16.91 -1.41
CA VAL A 133 39.27 -16.43 -2.29
C VAL A 133 38.92 -17.51 -3.31
N TYR A 134 37.66 -17.91 -3.34
CA TYR A 134 37.10 -18.75 -4.40
C TYR A 134 36.69 -17.89 -5.58
N THR A 135 36.94 -18.37 -6.80
CA THR A 135 36.52 -17.71 -8.04
C THR A 135 35.56 -18.60 -8.80
N ILE A 136 34.38 -18.08 -9.11
CA ILE A 136 33.32 -18.77 -9.85
C ILE A 136 33.12 -18.03 -11.19
N ASP A 137 33.04 -18.78 -12.30
CA ASP A 137 32.62 -18.22 -13.59
C ASP A 137 31.08 -18.24 -13.68
N GLY A 138 30.48 -17.06 -13.57
CA GLY A 138 29.03 -16.83 -13.63
C GLY A 138 28.50 -16.59 -15.04
N GLY A 139 29.06 -17.22 -16.07
CA GLY A 139 28.62 -17.05 -17.46
C GLY A 139 29.16 -15.78 -18.11
N GLY A 140 30.46 -15.52 -17.93
CA GLY A 140 31.17 -14.38 -18.53
C GLY A 140 31.45 -13.23 -17.56
N GLN A 141 31.03 -13.34 -16.29
CA GLN A 141 31.47 -12.49 -15.20
C GLN A 141 32.07 -13.34 -14.08
N GLN A 142 33.20 -12.90 -13.52
CA GLN A 142 33.80 -13.57 -12.37
C GLN A 142 33.09 -13.14 -11.09
N ILE A 143 32.81 -14.12 -10.24
CA ILE A 143 32.27 -13.94 -8.90
C ILE A 143 33.33 -14.43 -7.92
N PHE A 144 33.66 -13.60 -6.94
CA PHE A 144 34.64 -13.88 -5.90
C PHE A 144 33.94 -14.11 -4.58
N VAL A 145 34.38 -15.14 -3.84
CA VAL A 145 33.83 -15.50 -2.53
C VAL A 145 34.95 -15.64 -1.51
N THR A 146 34.82 -14.99 -0.36
CA THR A 146 35.74 -15.14 0.77
C THR A 146 35.00 -15.17 2.09
N GLU A 147 35.61 -15.76 3.14
CA GLU A 147 35.05 -15.76 4.48
C GLU A 147 35.63 -14.62 5.31
N LYS A 148 34.75 -13.89 6.00
CA LYS A 148 35.14 -12.90 6.99
C LYS A 148 34.13 -12.85 8.13
N ASP A 149 34.60 -12.96 9.36
CA ASP A 149 33.79 -12.85 10.58
C ASP A 149 32.54 -13.76 10.60
N GLY A 150 32.66 -14.98 10.06
CA GLY A 150 31.56 -15.95 9.95
C GLY A 150 30.53 -15.61 8.87
N TRP A 151 30.93 -14.85 7.84
CA TRP A 151 30.14 -14.52 6.66
C TRP A 151 30.91 -14.86 5.39
N ALA A 152 30.25 -15.52 4.45
CA ALA A 152 30.69 -15.58 3.07
C ALA A 152 30.31 -14.28 2.37
N ILE A 153 31.31 -13.51 1.97
CA ILE A 153 31.16 -12.30 1.17
C ILE A 153 31.27 -12.70 -0.30
N VAL A 154 30.24 -12.38 -1.09
CA VAL A 154 30.15 -12.68 -2.51
C VAL A 154 30.14 -11.37 -3.29
N ALA A 155 31.11 -11.15 -4.18
CA ALA A 155 31.16 -9.92 -4.99
C ALA A 155 31.64 -10.20 -6.42
N ASN A 156 31.30 -9.31 -7.35
CA ASN A 156 31.80 -9.36 -8.73
C ASN A 156 33.10 -8.56 -8.94
N ASP A 157 33.62 -7.95 -7.88
CA ASP A 157 34.89 -7.23 -7.86
C ASP A 157 35.69 -7.62 -6.61
N GLN A 158 36.97 -7.98 -6.81
CA GLN A 158 37.87 -8.32 -5.71
C GLN A 158 38.17 -7.10 -4.80
N ASN A 159 38.10 -5.87 -5.34
CA ASN A 159 38.21 -4.67 -4.52
C ASN A 159 37.03 -4.53 -3.56
N ALA A 160 35.83 -4.92 -3.99
CA ALA A 160 34.65 -4.90 -3.14
C ALA A 160 34.82 -5.84 -1.93
N LEU A 161 35.42 -7.03 -2.11
CA LEU A 161 35.71 -7.94 -0.99
C LEU A 161 36.61 -7.28 0.09
N ASN A 162 37.63 -6.55 -0.34
CA ASN A 162 38.57 -5.90 0.57
C ASN A 162 37.97 -4.67 1.27
N ALA A 163 36.97 -4.02 0.65
CA ALA A 163 36.30 -2.85 1.19
C ALA A 163 35.33 -3.17 2.33
N VAL A 164 34.86 -4.41 2.45
CA VAL A 164 33.89 -4.81 3.49
C VAL A 164 34.60 -4.96 4.84
N SER A 165 34.29 -4.10 5.81
CA SER A 165 34.81 -4.20 7.18
C SER A 165 33.91 -5.02 8.11
N ALA A 166 32.59 -4.86 8.03
CA ALA A 166 31.58 -5.50 8.89
C ALA A 166 30.46 -6.12 8.02
N PRO A 167 30.63 -7.35 7.50
CA PRO A 167 29.78 -7.87 6.43
C PRO A 167 28.29 -8.00 6.78
N GLY A 168 27.98 -8.47 7.99
CA GLY A 168 26.61 -8.76 8.40
C GLY A 168 25.88 -7.66 9.17
N GLU A 169 26.59 -6.61 9.60
CA GLU A 169 26.01 -5.55 10.42
C GLU A 169 24.92 -4.77 9.67
N PRO A 170 25.12 -4.32 8.40
CA PRO A 170 24.08 -3.63 7.66
C PRO A 170 22.80 -4.45 7.48
N LEU A 171 22.94 -5.77 7.24
CA LEU A 171 21.81 -6.69 7.12
C LEU A 171 21.04 -6.82 8.44
N THR A 172 21.77 -7.05 9.53
CA THR A 172 21.17 -7.23 10.86
C THR A 172 20.43 -5.96 11.31
N GLN A 173 20.97 -4.79 11.01
CA GLN A 173 20.31 -3.50 11.30
C GLN A 173 19.09 -3.23 10.42
N ALA A 174 19.08 -3.73 9.18
CA ALA A 174 17.98 -3.52 8.24
C ALA A 174 16.77 -4.41 8.54
N ILE A 175 17.02 -5.70 8.85
CA ILE A 175 15.98 -6.73 8.84
C ILE A 175 14.95 -6.56 9.97
N GLY A 176 15.37 -6.11 11.15
CA GLY A 176 14.45 -5.81 12.25
C GLY A 176 13.54 -6.98 12.62
N GLN A 177 12.23 -6.79 12.46
CA GLN A 177 11.17 -7.79 12.70
C GLN A 177 10.57 -8.34 11.40
N GLU A 178 11.12 -7.98 10.24
CA GLU A 178 10.59 -8.40 8.94
C GLU A 178 11.29 -9.67 8.47
N ASP A 179 10.59 -10.52 7.73
CA ASP A 179 11.15 -11.75 7.17
C ASP A 179 11.94 -11.44 5.90
N ILE A 180 11.51 -10.42 5.16
CA ILE A 180 12.18 -9.85 3.99
C ILE A 180 12.16 -8.33 4.11
N VAL A 181 13.27 -7.67 3.81
CA VAL A 181 13.36 -6.20 3.79
C VAL A 181 14.11 -5.70 2.56
N ALA A 182 13.64 -4.59 1.99
CA ALA A 182 14.41 -3.73 1.11
C ALA A 182 14.49 -2.34 1.77
N LYS A 183 15.68 -1.92 2.16
CA LYS A 183 15.92 -0.65 2.86
C LYS A 183 16.96 0.19 2.14
N VAL A 184 16.71 1.48 2.00
CA VAL A 184 17.60 2.45 1.37
C VAL A 184 17.83 3.62 2.32
N TRP A 185 19.09 4.03 2.47
CA TRP A 185 19.52 5.24 3.17
C TRP A 185 19.78 6.32 2.12
N ILE A 186 18.78 7.15 1.87
CA ILE A 186 18.76 8.12 0.77
C ILE A 186 19.94 9.10 0.91
N GLN A 187 20.23 9.51 2.15
CA GLN A 187 21.30 10.46 2.42
C GLN A 187 22.72 9.90 2.23
N ASN A 188 22.85 8.57 2.18
CA ASN A 188 24.12 7.90 1.92
C ASN A 188 24.43 7.77 0.41
N VAL A 189 23.44 7.95 -0.48
CA VAL A 189 23.70 8.07 -1.92
C VAL A 189 24.50 9.35 -2.18
N PRO A 190 25.66 9.34 -2.86
CA PRO A 190 26.42 10.58 -3.07
C PRO A 190 25.62 11.62 -3.86
N GLU A 191 25.79 12.89 -3.50
CA GLU A 191 24.96 13.99 -4.00
C GLU A 191 24.93 14.07 -5.53
N MET A 192 26.07 13.83 -6.19
CA MET A 192 26.16 13.79 -7.65
C MET A 192 25.17 12.80 -8.26
N PHE A 193 25.04 11.60 -7.70
CA PHE A 193 24.12 10.59 -8.21
C PHE A 193 22.66 10.94 -7.91
N ARG A 194 22.37 11.55 -6.76
CA ARG A 194 21.02 12.08 -6.46
C ARG A 194 20.62 13.17 -7.46
N GLN A 195 21.50 14.13 -7.72
CA GLN A 195 21.26 15.20 -8.69
C GLN A 195 21.12 14.67 -10.11
N MET A 196 21.93 13.68 -10.50
CA MET A 196 21.81 13.03 -11.81
C MET A 196 20.47 12.29 -11.96
N GLY A 197 20.05 11.54 -10.95
CA GLY A 197 18.75 10.87 -10.95
C GLY A 197 17.58 11.85 -11.07
N LEU A 198 17.64 12.96 -10.32
CA LEU A 198 16.66 14.05 -10.44
C LEU A 198 16.63 14.67 -11.84
N ALA A 199 17.78 14.90 -12.47
CA ALA A 199 17.86 15.43 -13.83
C ALA A 199 17.26 14.46 -14.87
N LEU A 200 17.54 13.16 -14.75
CA LEU A 200 16.97 12.14 -15.62
C LEU A 200 15.46 12.03 -15.47
N LEU A 201 14.94 12.10 -14.24
CA LEU A 201 13.50 12.11 -13.97
C LEU A 201 12.84 13.33 -14.62
N GLN A 202 13.40 14.54 -14.41
CA GLN A 202 12.90 15.76 -15.02
C GLN A 202 12.87 15.67 -16.55
N GLN A 203 13.94 15.12 -17.15
CA GLN A 203 14.01 14.93 -18.59
C GLN A 203 12.95 13.94 -19.08
N GLY A 204 12.78 12.79 -18.43
CA GLY A 204 11.77 11.80 -18.80
C GLY A 204 10.35 12.34 -18.73
N ILE A 205 10.04 13.11 -17.69
CA ILE A 205 8.76 13.79 -17.55
C ILE A 205 8.55 14.82 -18.65
N GLN A 206 9.55 15.67 -18.93
CA GLN A 206 9.46 16.66 -20.01
C GLN A 206 9.24 16.01 -21.38
N GLN A 207 9.85 14.85 -21.63
CA GLN A 207 9.66 14.09 -22.86
C GLN A 207 8.25 13.49 -22.98
N GLY A 208 7.67 13.06 -21.85
CA GLY A 208 6.29 12.54 -21.79
C GLY A 208 5.21 13.63 -21.81
N LEU A 209 5.58 14.90 -21.62
CA LEU A 209 4.64 16.00 -21.52
C LEU A 209 4.32 16.57 -22.91
N GLN A 210 3.53 15.84 -23.68
CA GLN A 210 2.94 16.32 -24.94
C GLN A 210 1.44 16.52 -24.74
N GLN A 211 0.90 17.61 -25.30
CA GLN A 211 -0.55 17.84 -25.29
C GLN A 211 -1.24 16.72 -26.05
N GLU A 212 -2.22 16.09 -25.42
CA GLU A 212 -2.98 15.03 -26.08
C GLU A 212 -3.87 15.62 -27.19
N PRO A 213 -4.19 14.87 -28.26
CA PRO A 213 -4.96 15.40 -29.40
C PRO A 213 -6.31 16.04 -29.04
N ASP A 214 -6.96 15.54 -27.97
CA ASP A 214 -8.28 16.00 -27.50
C ASP A 214 -8.20 16.85 -26.20
N GLU A 215 -7.00 17.19 -25.74
CA GLU A 215 -6.79 17.97 -24.52
C GLU A 215 -6.83 19.48 -24.82
N SER A 216 -7.77 20.20 -24.21
CA SER A 216 -7.82 21.66 -24.29
C SER A 216 -6.59 22.31 -23.65
N ASP A 217 -6.20 23.51 -24.09
CA ASP A 217 -5.06 24.25 -23.55
C ASP A 217 -5.12 24.46 -22.03
N GLU A 218 -6.33 24.68 -21.49
CA GLU A 218 -6.55 24.84 -20.04
C GLU A 218 -6.25 23.54 -19.26
N MET A 219 -6.69 22.40 -19.80
CA MET A 219 -6.39 21.08 -19.24
C MET A 219 -4.90 20.74 -19.35
N PHE A 220 -4.28 21.07 -20.49
CA PHE A 220 -2.85 20.89 -20.67
C PHE A 220 -2.06 21.73 -19.67
N ALA A 221 -2.37 23.02 -19.53
CA ALA A 221 -1.71 23.89 -18.56
C ALA A 221 -1.90 23.40 -17.11
N ALA A 222 -3.09 22.90 -16.77
CA ALA A 222 -3.37 22.36 -15.44
C ALA A 222 -2.58 21.06 -15.19
N ARG A 223 -2.49 20.16 -16.18
CA ARG A 223 -1.65 18.95 -16.14
C ARG A 223 -0.17 19.28 -16.01
N GLN A 224 0.33 20.29 -16.75
CA GLN A 224 1.70 20.77 -16.62
C GLN A 224 1.98 21.27 -15.20
N LYS A 225 1.08 22.09 -14.63
CA LYS A 225 1.22 22.62 -13.26
C LYS A 225 1.23 21.48 -12.24
N MET A 226 0.31 20.52 -12.34
CA MET A 226 0.27 19.35 -11.47
C MET A 226 1.58 18.56 -11.53
N MET A 227 2.05 18.27 -12.74
CA MET A 227 3.30 17.55 -12.93
C MET A 227 4.50 18.30 -12.32
N GLN A 228 4.55 19.62 -12.46
CA GLN A 228 5.59 20.44 -11.82
C GLN A 228 5.52 20.38 -10.29
N MET A 229 4.31 20.44 -9.71
CA MET A 229 4.14 20.29 -8.26
C MET A 229 4.58 18.90 -7.79
N SER A 230 4.23 17.84 -8.53
CA SER A 230 4.69 16.48 -8.23
C SER A 230 6.22 16.38 -8.28
N ILE A 231 6.88 16.95 -9.30
CA ILE A 231 8.35 16.98 -9.37
C ILE A 231 8.95 17.67 -8.15
N GLN A 232 8.40 18.83 -7.75
CA GLN A 232 8.87 19.55 -6.57
C GLN A 232 8.72 18.71 -5.31
N GLN A 233 7.59 18.00 -5.15
CA GLN A 233 7.36 17.10 -4.03
C GLN A 233 8.35 15.94 -4.01
N TRP A 234 8.62 15.31 -5.15
CA TRP A 234 9.62 14.25 -5.27
C TRP A 234 11.04 14.77 -4.97
N GLN A 235 11.37 15.97 -5.43
CA GLN A 235 12.65 16.61 -5.11
C GLN A 235 12.80 16.87 -3.62
N GLN A 236 11.76 17.43 -2.99
CA GLN A 236 11.73 17.64 -1.55
C GLN A 236 11.87 16.31 -0.80
N ALA A 237 11.11 15.29 -1.19
CA ALA A 237 11.18 13.96 -0.60
C ALA A 237 12.60 13.38 -0.71
N ILE A 238 13.24 13.43 -1.88
CA ILE A 238 14.62 12.94 -2.04
C ILE A 238 15.63 13.72 -1.19
N GLN A 239 15.38 15.03 -0.96
CA GLN A 239 16.25 15.86 -0.13
C GLN A 239 16.04 15.62 1.37
N GLU A 240 14.80 15.40 1.81
CA GLU A 240 14.42 15.35 3.21
C GLU A 240 14.27 13.92 3.75
N LEU A 241 14.04 12.90 2.92
CA LEU A 241 14.00 11.51 3.35
C LEU A 241 15.37 11.06 3.84
N ASP A 242 15.38 10.42 5.01
CA ASP A 242 16.57 9.77 5.56
C ASP A 242 16.61 8.30 5.11
N THR A 243 15.56 7.53 5.46
CA THR A 243 15.44 6.13 5.06
C THR A 243 14.07 5.79 4.46
N LEU A 244 14.07 4.83 3.54
CA LEU A 244 12.87 4.17 3.02
C LEU A 244 13.05 2.67 3.18
N SER A 245 12.09 2.01 3.81
CA SER A 245 12.09 0.56 4.03
C SER A 245 10.78 -0.05 3.56
N ILE A 246 10.85 -1.16 2.84
CA ILE A 246 9.72 -2.01 2.48
C ILE A 246 10.00 -3.39 3.07
N GLY A 247 9.14 -3.83 3.98
CA GLY A 247 9.24 -5.09 4.71
C GLY A 247 8.07 -6.01 4.42
N LEU A 248 8.31 -7.31 4.43
CA LEU A 248 7.29 -8.35 4.44
C LEU A 248 7.47 -9.17 5.72
N SER A 249 6.40 -9.37 6.49
CA SER A 249 6.38 -10.21 7.68
C SER A 249 5.17 -11.14 7.71
N LEU A 250 5.38 -12.37 8.17
CA LEU A 250 4.37 -13.39 8.42
C LEU A 250 4.39 -13.75 9.91
N ASP A 251 3.33 -13.38 10.63
CA ASP A 251 3.15 -13.75 12.03
C ASP A 251 2.24 -14.98 12.11
N GLU A 252 2.83 -16.17 12.15
CA GLU A 252 2.08 -17.44 12.27
C GLU A 252 1.17 -17.48 13.50
N SER A 253 1.56 -16.80 14.59
CA SER A 253 0.79 -16.81 15.84
C SER A 253 -0.51 -16.02 15.74
N LYS A 254 -0.55 -15.03 14.84
CA LYS A 254 -1.73 -14.22 14.53
C LYS A 254 -2.39 -14.62 13.21
N GLY A 255 -1.71 -15.42 12.39
CA GLY A 255 -2.11 -15.70 11.03
C GLY A 255 -2.15 -14.45 10.15
N ASP A 256 -1.24 -13.51 10.37
CA ASP A 256 -1.22 -12.19 9.70
C ASP A 256 -0.01 -12.09 8.77
N LEU A 257 -0.25 -11.84 7.49
CA LEU A 257 0.80 -11.44 6.53
C LEU A 257 0.73 -9.93 6.36
N ALA A 258 1.85 -9.25 6.44
CA ALA A 258 1.89 -7.79 6.30
C ALA A 258 3.01 -7.28 5.40
N LEU A 259 2.64 -6.29 4.59
CA LEU A 259 3.55 -5.40 3.91
C LEU A 259 3.70 -4.12 4.75
N THR A 260 4.91 -3.85 5.19
CA THR A 260 5.25 -2.66 5.99
C THR A 260 6.07 -1.69 5.16
N VAL A 261 5.64 -0.45 5.02
CA VAL A 261 6.44 0.64 4.46
C VAL A 261 6.79 1.61 5.58
N VAL A 262 8.08 1.79 5.84
CA VAL A 262 8.58 2.75 6.83
C VAL A 262 9.36 3.84 6.10
N GLN A 263 9.01 5.10 6.36
CA GLN A 263 9.75 6.25 5.85
C GLN A 263 10.21 7.07 7.04
N SER A 264 11.50 7.35 7.13
CA SER A 264 12.04 8.33 8.08
C SER A 264 12.54 9.54 7.33
N VAL A 265 12.44 10.71 7.97
CA VAL A 265 12.90 11.98 7.41
C VAL A 265 13.95 12.61 8.30
N LEU A 266 14.81 13.43 7.70
CA LEU A 266 15.81 14.21 8.41
C LEU A 266 15.13 15.15 9.43
N PRO A 267 15.71 15.29 10.64
CA PRO A 267 15.19 16.23 11.63
C PRO A 267 15.23 17.67 11.11
N ASP A 268 14.39 18.52 11.71
CA ASP A 268 14.28 19.95 11.41
C ASP A 268 13.86 20.30 9.96
N THR A 269 13.41 19.32 9.17
CA THR A 269 12.84 19.51 7.84
C THR A 269 11.34 19.80 7.88
N ASP A 270 10.75 20.20 6.75
CA ASP A 270 9.31 20.44 6.67
C ASP A 270 8.53 19.12 6.72
N LEU A 271 9.03 18.03 6.12
CA LEU A 271 8.43 16.71 6.28
C LEU A 271 8.50 16.22 7.73
N ALA A 272 9.57 16.51 8.49
CA ALA A 272 9.65 16.14 9.90
C ALA A 272 8.55 16.81 10.74
N LYS A 273 8.30 18.10 10.50
CA LYS A 273 7.21 18.84 11.17
C LYS A 273 5.86 18.26 10.83
N GLN A 274 5.62 17.91 9.56
CA GLN A 274 4.38 17.28 9.10
C GLN A 274 4.13 15.92 9.76
N ILE A 275 5.17 15.08 9.86
CA ILE A 275 5.08 13.79 10.56
C ILE A 275 4.76 14.04 12.04
N ALA A 276 5.52 14.91 12.71
CA ALA A 276 5.32 15.21 14.13
C ALA A 276 3.90 15.75 14.44
N LEU A 277 3.34 16.56 13.54
CA LEU A 277 1.98 17.11 13.66
C LEU A 277 0.91 16.00 13.73
N ASN A 278 1.16 14.88 13.07
CA ASN A 278 0.26 13.73 13.01
C ASN A 278 0.63 12.61 14.01
N GLY A 279 1.62 12.83 14.89
CA GLY A 279 2.04 11.88 15.93
C GLY A 279 1.06 11.70 17.09
N SER A 280 0.15 12.67 17.30
CA SER A 280 -0.90 12.60 18.31
C SER A 280 -2.13 13.35 17.81
N VAL A 281 -2.94 12.64 17.02
CA VAL A 281 -4.24 13.14 16.56
C VAL A 281 -5.35 12.61 17.46
N GLU A 282 -6.38 13.42 17.63
CA GLU A 282 -7.59 13.06 18.36
C GLU A 282 -8.77 13.16 17.41
N THR A 283 -9.69 12.21 17.50
CA THR A 283 -10.93 12.22 16.72
C THR A 283 -12.14 12.41 17.60
N GLN A 284 -13.14 13.13 17.07
CA GLN A 284 -14.48 13.23 17.64
C GLN A 284 -15.47 12.27 16.97
N LEU A 285 -15.05 11.52 15.94
CA LEU A 285 -15.94 10.71 15.11
C LEU A 285 -15.92 9.22 15.47
N SER A 286 -15.58 8.88 16.72
CA SER A 286 -15.39 7.48 17.14
C SER A 286 -16.65 6.62 16.98
N GLY A 287 -17.85 7.20 17.12
CA GLY A 287 -19.13 6.49 16.97
C GLY A 287 -19.50 6.17 15.52
N PHE A 288 -18.76 6.71 14.53
CA PHE A 288 -18.95 6.41 13.11
C PHE A 288 -18.11 5.21 12.64
N VAL A 289 -17.35 4.59 13.54
CA VAL A 289 -16.67 3.30 13.33
C VAL A 289 -17.48 2.20 14.01
N LEU A 290 -18.31 1.49 13.25
CA LEU A 290 -19.22 0.47 13.78
C LEU A 290 -18.46 -0.81 14.15
N PRO A 291 -18.75 -1.45 15.30
CA PRO A 291 -18.06 -2.68 15.71
C PRO A 291 -18.21 -3.86 14.74
N ASP A 292 -19.32 -3.93 14.01
CA ASP A 292 -19.70 -4.99 13.09
C ASP A 292 -19.55 -4.59 11.61
N ALA A 293 -18.86 -3.48 11.31
CA ALA A 293 -18.70 -3.03 9.93
C ALA A 293 -17.98 -4.07 9.08
N ALA A 294 -18.48 -4.28 7.85
CA ALA A 294 -17.78 -4.99 6.78
C ALA A 294 -16.69 -4.11 6.16
N LEU A 295 -16.90 -2.80 6.09
CA LEU A 295 -15.88 -1.82 5.72
C LEU A 295 -15.87 -0.71 6.75
N ALA A 296 -14.69 -0.34 7.24
CA ALA A 296 -14.53 0.88 8.02
C ALA A 296 -13.32 1.67 7.53
N LEU A 297 -13.44 3.00 7.58
CA LEU A 297 -12.35 3.93 7.36
C LEU A 297 -12.44 5.01 8.44
N ARG A 298 -11.31 5.29 9.07
CA ARG A 298 -11.08 6.49 9.86
C ARG A 298 -9.79 7.13 9.39
N GLU A 299 -9.88 8.40 9.06
CA GLU A 299 -8.73 9.25 8.80
C GLU A 299 -8.87 10.52 9.64
N THR A 300 -7.79 10.86 10.34
CA THR A 300 -7.69 12.05 11.18
C THR A 300 -6.30 12.62 10.96
N VAL A 301 -6.24 13.70 10.19
CA VAL A 301 -4.97 14.29 9.79
C VAL A 301 -4.99 15.79 10.06
N LYS A 302 -3.81 16.31 10.38
CA LYS A 302 -3.56 17.73 10.51
C LYS A 302 -2.68 18.17 9.36
N ALA A 303 -3.02 19.32 8.78
CA ALA A 303 -2.32 19.88 7.63
C ALA A 303 -1.59 21.17 8.00
N GLU A 304 -0.37 21.34 7.47
CA GLU A 304 0.36 22.61 7.51
C GLU A 304 0.08 23.46 6.26
N THR A 305 0.53 24.72 6.28
CA THR A 305 0.29 25.69 5.19
C THR A 305 0.72 25.17 3.82
N ASN A 306 1.87 24.49 3.73
CA ASN A 306 2.35 23.94 2.46
C ASN A 306 1.47 22.79 1.92
N GLN A 307 0.86 21.99 2.80
CA GLN A 307 -0.09 20.92 2.43
C GLN A 307 -1.45 21.51 2.03
N ILE A 308 -1.88 22.59 2.70
CA ILE A 308 -3.09 23.33 2.34
C ILE A 308 -2.97 23.88 0.91
N GLU A 309 -1.84 24.51 0.56
CA GLU A 309 -1.63 25.02 -0.79
C GLU A 309 -1.56 23.90 -1.86
N GLN A 310 -1.00 22.74 -1.52
CA GLN A 310 -1.04 21.56 -2.38
C GLN A 310 -2.47 21.04 -2.59
N ALA A 311 -3.24 20.91 -1.51
CA ALA A 311 -4.63 20.48 -1.57
C ALA A 311 -5.48 21.44 -2.41
N LYS A 312 -5.27 22.76 -2.27
CA LYS A 312 -5.88 23.79 -3.14
C LYS A 312 -5.51 23.58 -4.61
N GLY A 313 -4.22 23.41 -4.91
CA GLY A 313 -3.76 23.19 -6.28
C GLY A 313 -4.35 21.95 -6.95
N MET A 314 -4.49 20.86 -6.19
CA MET A 314 -5.14 19.63 -6.65
C MET A 314 -6.65 19.83 -6.86
N LEU A 315 -7.30 20.53 -5.93
CA LEU A 315 -8.72 20.82 -6.03
C LEU A 315 -9.05 21.76 -7.20
N ASP A 316 -8.24 22.78 -7.46
CA ASP A 316 -8.37 23.66 -8.61
C ASP A 316 -8.32 22.88 -9.93
N PHE A 317 -7.46 21.86 -10.02
CA PHE A 317 -7.41 20.96 -11.17
C PHE A 317 -8.71 20.19 -11.34
N TYR A 318 -9.18 19.50 -10.29
CA TYR A 318 -10.44 18.74 -10.36
C TYR A 318 -11.63 19.64 -10.66
N LEU A 319 -11.67 20.84 -10.09
CA LEU A 319 -12.67 21.86 -10.40
C LEU A 319 -12.65 22.24 -11.88
N ALA A 320 -11.46 22.43 -12.47
CA ALA A 320 -11.34 22.74 -13.89
C ALA A 320 -11.84 21.59 -14.77
N VAL A 321 -11.52 20.34 -14.42
CA VAL A 321 -12.02 19.13 -15.11
C VAL A 321 -13.54 19.06 -15.02
N VAL A 322 -14.10 19.15 -13.81
CA VAL A 322 -15.54 19.10 -13.57
C VAL A 322 -16.25 20.23 -14.33
N LYS A 323 -15.74 21.45 -14.30
CA LYS A 323 -16.32 22.59 -15.04
C LYS A 323 -16.25 22.39 -16.56
N SER A 324 -15.16 21.84 -17.07
CA SER A 324 -15.01 21.52 -18.49
C SER A 324 -16.07 20.51 -18.93
N GLU A 325 -16.23 19.40 -18.19
CA GLU A 325 -17.23 18.37 -18.49
C GLU A 325 -18.66 18.89 -18.30
N LEU A 326 -18.91 19.65 -17.23
CA LEU A 326 -20.20 20.34 -17.04
C LEU A 326 -20.52 21.30 -18.17
N ASN A 327 -19.54 21.92 -18.84
CA ASN A 327 -19.76 22.80 -19.99
C ASN A 327 -19.99 22.03 -21.30
N LYS A 328 -19.39 20.86 -21.46
CA LYS A 328 -19.60 19.99 -22.64
C LYS A 328 -20.92 19.21 -22.58
N ASN A 329 -21.44 18.97 -21.38
CA ASN A 329 -22.71 18.26 -21.20
C ASN A 329 -23.86 19.09 -21.82
N ASN A 330 -24.59 18.53 -22.78
CA ASN A 330 -25.71 19.20 -23.45
C ASN A 330 -27.08 18.87 -22.84
N ASP A 331 -27.11 17.94 -21.88
CA ASP A 331 -28.34 17.45 -21.25
C ASP A 331 -28.81 18.39 -20.14
N LEU A 332 -27.90 19.16 -19.52
CA LEU A 332 -28.23 20.17 -18.52
C LEU A 332 -28.70 21.48 -19.16
N SER A 333 -29.86 21.96 -18.75
CA SER A 333 -30.31 23.32 -19.04
C SER A 333 -29.36 24.38 -18.46
N LYS A 334 -29.47 25.63 -18.93
CA LYS A 334 -28.68 26.75 -18.39
C LYS A 334 -28.90 26.98 -16.89
N LYS A 335 -30.11 26.71 -16.39
CA LYS A 335 -30.46 26.87 -14.98
C LYS A 335 -29.79 25.78 -14.14
N GLU A 336 -29.96 24.52 -14.52
CA GLU A 336 -29.35 23.36 -13.82
C GLU A 336 -27.84 23.47 -13.78
N ARG A 337 -27.21 23.79 -14.90
CA ARG A 337 -25.74 23.96 -14.98
C ARG A 337 -25.23 25.01 -14.01
N LYS A 338 -25.94 26.13 -13.87
CA LYS A 338 -25.58 27.20 -12.93
C LYS A 338 -25.68 26.72 -11.48
N ILE A 339 -26.71 25.94 -11.15
CA ILE A 339 -26.90 25.39 -9.79
C ILE A 339 -25.80 24.38 -9.48
N VAL A 340 -25.57 23.41 -10.36
CA VAL A 340 -24.52 22.40 -10.20
C VAL A 340 -23.14 23.04 -10.06
N THR A 341 -22.84 24.06 -10.87
CA THR A 341 -21.58 24.81 -10.78
C THR A 341 -21.43 25.48 -9.40
N LYS A 342 -22.49 26.10 -8.88
CA LYS A 342 -22.47 26.74 -7.56
C LYS A 342 -22.27 25.72 -6.43
N LEU A 343 -22.91 24.55 -6.52
CA LEU A 343 -22.71 23.45 -5.57
C LEU A 343 -21.26 22.97 -5.59
N VAL A 344 -20.71 22.72 -6.78
CA VAL A 344 -19.31 22.33 -6.97
C VAL A 344 -18.34 23.35 -6.36
N ASP A 345 -18.57 24.65 -6.61
CA ASP A 345 -17.75 25.72 -6.03
C ASP A 345 -17.85 25.73 -4.49
N THR A 346 -19.03 25.44 -3.93
CA THR A 346 -19.25 25.42 -2.48
C THR A 346 -18.56 24.24 -1.82
N VAL A 347 -18.69 23.05 -2.42
CA VAL A 347 -18.00 21.84 -1.96
C VAL A 347 -16.49 22.07 -1.96
N ALA A 348 -15.96 22.63 -3.04
CA ALA A 348 -14.53 22.92 -3.13
C ALA A 348 -14.07 23.97 -2.11
N ASN A 349 -14.72 25.13 -2.05
CA ASN A 349 -14.35 26.17 -1.09
C ASN A 349 -14.47 25.68 0.36
N GLY A 350 -15.48 24.85 0.66
CA GLY A 350 -15.64 24.25 1.97
C GLY A 350 -14.54 23.25 2.31
N MET A 351 -14.08 22.43 1.35
CA MET A 351 -12.91 21.56 1.54
C MET A 351 -11.65 22.38 1.83
N VAL A 352 -11.39 23.45 1.06
CA VAL A 352 -10.26 24.36 1.31
C VAL A 352 -10.32 24.94 2.72
N ALA A 353 -11.47 25.50 3.09
CA ALA A 353 -11.67 26.07 4.42
C ALA A 353 -11.53 25.02 5.54
N THR A 354 -11.84 23.75 5.26
CA THR A 354 -11.63 22.64 6.20
C THR A 354 -10.15 22.38 6.43
N PHE A 355 -9.36 22.30 5.36
CA PHE A 355 -7.89 22.18 5.48
C PHE A 355 -7.28 23.39 6.18
N GLU A 356 -7.76 24.61 5.91
CA GLU A 356 -7.30 25.84 6.57
C GLU A 356 -7.63 25.89 8.07
N LYS A 357 -8.68 25.21 8.53
CA LYS A 357 -8.98 25.03 9.97
C LYS A 357 -8.00 24.06 10.66
N GLY A 358 -7.20 23.33 9.91
CA GLY A 358 -6.01 22.62 10.38
C GLY A 358 -6.22 21.16 10.81
N THR A 359 -7.44 20.67 10.94
CA THR A 359 -7.73 19.24 11.16
C THR A 359 -8.82 18.80 10.19
N PHE A 360 -8.53 17.72 9.47
CA PHE A 360 -9.47 17.00 8.64
C PHE A 360 -9.77 15.66 9.29
N GLU A 361 -11.04 15.38 9.55
CA GLU A 361 -11.51 14.10 10.04
C GLU A 361 -12.54 13.52 9.07
N ILE A 362 -12.43 12.24 8.81
CA ILE A 362 -13.48 11.43 8.19
C ILE A 362 -13.55 10.09 8.91
N ALA A 363 -14.77 9.64 9.16
CA ALA A 363 -15.04 8.29 9.63
C ALA A 363 -16.26 7.75 8.89
N THR A 364 -16.16 6.53 8.38
CA THR A 364 -17.26 5.85 7.69
C THR A 364 -17.24 4.37 7.99
N SER A 365 -18.44 3.80 8.07
CA SER A 365 -18.67 2.37 8.23
C SER A 365 -19.78 1.90 7.32
N LEU A 366 -19.60 0.70 6.78
CA LEU A 366 -20.60 -0.04 6.02
C LEU A 366 -20.77 -1.40 6.66
N SER A 367 -22.00 -1.77 7.00
CA SER A 367 -22.39 -3.11 7.43
C SER A 367 -23.19 -3.77 6.32
N LEU A 368 -22.95 -5.08 6.15
CA LEU A 368 -23.61 -5.95 5.18
C LEU A 368 -24.38 -7.09 5.87
N THR A 369 -24.70 -6.90 7.15
CA THR A 369 -25.45 -7.87 7.97
C THR A 369 -26.79 -8.19 7.29
N ASP A 370 -27.19 -9.46 7.34
CA ASP A 370 -28.43 -9.97 6.72
C ASP A 370 -28.54 -9.71 5.19
N ASN A 371 -27.39 -9.55 4.51
CA ASN A 371 -27.29 -9.24 3.09
C ASN A 371 -27.97 -7.92 2.69
N VAL A 372 -28.07 -6.98 3.62
CA VAL A 372 -28.55 -5.62 3.33
C VAL A 372 -27.49 -4.59 3.68
N VAL A 373 -27.48 -3.50 2.92
CA VAL A 373 -26.56 -2.39 3.12
C VAL A 373 -27.11 -1.48 4.21
N SER A 374 -26.30 -1.26 5.23
CA SER A 374 -26.44 -0.13 6.14
C SER A 374 -25.10 0.58 6.29
N GLY A 375 -25.10 1.90 6.32
CA GLY A 375 -23.87 2.68 6.38
C GLY A 375 -24.06 3.98 7.13
N VAL A 376 -22.98 4.46 7.73
CA VAL A 376 -22.94 5.73 8.44
C VAL A 376 -21.59 6.38 8.22
N GLY A 377 -21.57 7.69 8.08
CA GLY A 377 -20.32 8.42 7.97
C GLY A 377 -20.42 9.87 8.39
N ALA A 378 -19.27 10.45 8.69
CA ALA A 378 -19.09 11.82 9.08
C ALA A 378 -17.79 12.36 8.51
N CYS A 379 -17.78 13.63 8.15
CA CYS A 379 -16.56 14.37 7.89
C CYS A 379 -16.64 15.78 8.47
N THR A 380 -15.48 16.31 8.86
CA THR A 380 -15.33 17.74 9.12
C THR A 380 -15.51 18.51 7.82
N PHE A 381 -16.34 19.53 7.85
CA PHE A 381 -16.60 20.39 6.71
C PHE A 381 -16.90 21.82 7.14
N ALA A 382 -15.95 22.73 6.91
CA ALA A 382 -15.98 24.09 7.44
C ALA A 382 -17.17 24.94 6.98
N ALA A 383 -17.72 24.65 5.80
CA ALA A 383 -18.85 25.37 5.20
C ALA A 383 -20.15 24.53 5.24
N SER A 384 -20.32 23.72 6.30
CA SER A 384 -21.45 22.77 6.43
C SER A 384 -22.81 23.43 6.27
N ARG A 385 -23.05 24.56 6.95
CA ARG A 385 -24.33 25.30 6.86
C ARG A 385 -24.58 25.93 5.48
N ASP A 386 -23.54 26.41 4.82
CA ASP A 386 -23.65 26.95 3.46
C ASP A 386 -23.95 25.84 2.44
N LEU A 387 -23.36 24.65 2.64
CA LEU A 387 -23.64 23.48 1.84
C LEU A 387 -25.08 23.00 2.05
N GLU A 388 -25.53 22.92 3.31
CA GLU A 388 -26.91 22.59 3.67
C GLU A 388 -27.92 23.48 2.94
N ALA A 389 -27.73 24.80 3.02
CA ALA A 389 -28.62 25.76 2.40
C ALA A 389 -28.74 25.57 0.87
N GLN A 390 -27.62 25.22 0.21
CA GLN A 390 -27.60 25.01 -1.24
C GLN A 390 -28.19 23.68 -1.66
N ILE A 391 -27.93 22.62 -0.90
CA ILE A 391 -28.57 21.31 -1.13
C ILE A 391 -30.08 21.44 -0.96
N LYS A 392 -30.54 22.16 0.07
CA LYS A 392 -31.98 22.42 0.28
C LYS A 392 -32.60 23.19 -0.89
N ASP A 393 -31.95 24.25 -1.37
CA ASP A 393 -32.43 25.01 -2.53
C ASP A 393 -32.52 24.13 -3.80
N LEU A 394 -31.50 23.30 -4.06
CA LEU A 394 -31.50 22.36 -5.19
C LEU A 394 -32.63 21.32 -5.06
N LEU A 395 -32.78 20.71 -3.89
CA LEU A 395 -33.79 19.68 -3.64
C LEU A 395 -35.21 20.25 -3.65
N GLN A 396 -35.40 21.49 -3.16
CA GLN A 396 -36.67 22.17 -3.23
C GLN A 396 -37.08 22.44 -4.68
N GLN A 397 -36.15 22.87 -5.53
CA GLN A 397 -36.42 23.03 -6.97
C GLN A 397 -36.73 21.69 -7.64
N ALA A 398 -36.02 20.62 -7.30
CA ALA A 398 -36.32 19.28 -7.81
C ALA A 398 -37.73 18.80 -7.41
N MET A 399 -38.18 19.10 -6.19
CA MET A 399 -39.54 18.81 -5.73
C MET A 399 -40.62 19.67 -6.41
N GLU A 400 -40.28 20.87 -6.91
CA GLU A 400 -41.19 21.69 -7.72
C GLU A 400 -41.34 21.14 -9.14
N ASP A 401 -40.29 20.53 -9.69
CA ASP A 401 -40.27 19.94 -11.03
C ASP A 401 -40.83 18.49 -11.06
N ASP A 402 -40.75 17.77 -9.93
CA ASP A 402 -41.27 16.41 -9.72
C ASP A 402 -42.08 16.33 -8.41
N GLU A 403 -43.41 16.42 -8.53
CA GLU A 403 -44.33 16.37 -7.38
C GLU A 403 -44.26 15.02 -6.63
N ASP A 404 -43.86 13.93 -7.30
CA ASP A 404 -43.74 12.61 -6.68
C ASP A 404 -42.49 12.54 -5.79
N LEU A 405 -41.42 13.30 -6.07
CA LEU A 405 -40.25 13.37 -5.21
C LEU A 405 -40.58 13.93 -3.82
N ALA A 406 -41.53 14.86 -3.75
CA ALA A 406 -41.94 15.50 -2.51
C ALA A 406 -42.59 14.54 -1.49
N GLN A 407 -43.07 13.38 -1.94
CA GLN A 407 -43.65 12.36 -1.06
C GLN A 407 -42.58 11.59 -0.27
N TYR A 408 -41.37 11.46 -0.83
CA TYR A 408 -40.27 10.69 -0.25
C TYR A 408 -39.25 11.56 0.48
N LEU A 409 -39.08 12.81 0.04
CA LEU A 409 -38.06 13.71 0.55
C LEU A 409 -38.61 14.71 1.56
N LYS A 410 -38.01 14.73 2.75
CA LYS A 410 -38.32 15.66 3.84
C LYS A 410 -37.08 16.47 4.19
N LEU A 411 -37.09 17.74 3.79
CA LEU A 411 -36.09 18.72 4.21
C LEU A 411 -36.42 19.21 5.62
N ASN A 412 -35.41 19.28 6.51
CA ASN A 412 -35.57 19.56 7.94
C ASN A 412 -36.58 18.62 8.61
N ALA A 413 -36.44 17.32 8.36
CA ALA A 413 -37.31 16.31 8.92
C ALA A 413 -37.24 16.30 10.47
N GLU A 414 -36.04 16.55 11.02
CA GLU A 414 -35.79 16.59 12.46
C GLU A 414 -34.54 17.44 12.76
N SER A 415 -34.41 17.95 13.98
CA SER A 415 -33.14 18.43 14.53
C SER A 415 -32.71 17.54 15.70
N TYR A 416 -31.43 17.15 15.74
CA TYR A 416 -30.88 16.28 16.79
C TYR A 416 -29.52 16.79 17.25
N LYS A 417 -29.39 17.19 18.51
CA LYS A 417 -28.11 17.63 19.13
C LYS A 417 -27.31 18.64 18.29
N GLY A 418 -28.00 19.61 17.67
CA GLY A 418 -27.38 20.64 16.82
C GLY A 418 -27.23 20.26 15.35
N PHE A 419 -27.59 19.03 14.97
CA PHE A 419 -27.69 18.61 13.57
C PHE A 419 -29.10 18.83 13.02
N ASP A 420 -29.20 19.31 11.79
CA ASP A 420 -30.46 19.36 11.04
C ASP A 420 -30.49 18.21 10.04
N LEU A 421 -31.47 17.32 10.17
CA LEU A 421 -31.60 16.07 9.42
C LEU A 421 -32.53 16.27 8.22
N HIS A 422 -32.04 15.91 7.04
CA HIS A 422 -32.79 15.83 5.79
C HIS A 422 -32.92 14.36 5.41
N VAL A 423 -34.15 13.92 5.13
CA VAL A 423 -34.47 12.49 5.05
C VAL A 423 -35.14 12.19 3.73
N LEU A 424 -34.56 11.26 2.97
CA LEU A 424 -35.22 10.59 1.86
C LEU A 424 -35.69 9.22 2.36
N SER A 425 -36.97 8.93 2.25
CA SER A 425 -37.56 7.65 2.64
C SER A 425 -38.36 7.06 1.49
N ILE A 426 -37.91 5.93 0.97
CA ILE A 426 -38.59 5.19 -0.10
C ILE A 426 -39.12 3.86 0.49
N PRO A 427 -40.45 3.67 0.54
CA PRO A 427 -41.06 2.40 0.92
C PRO A 427 -40.64 1.26 -0.02
N SER A 428 -40.48 0.03 0.48
CA SER A 428 -40.05 -1.10 -0.38
C SER A 428 -41.04 -1.46 -1.47
N ASP A 429 -42.35 -1.35 -1.24
CA ASP A 429 -43.37 -1.67 -2.23
C ASP A 429 -43.32 -0.74 -3.44
N GLU A 430 -42.78 0.46 -3.27
CA GLU A 430 -42.58 1.47 -4.31
C GLU A 430 -41.13 1.47 -4.85
N ALA A 431 -40.18 0.87 -4.13
CA ALA A 431 -38.80 0.76 -4.57
C ALA A 431 -38.60 -0.28 -5.70
N PRO A 432 -37.71 0.00 -6.67
CA PRO A 432 -37.25 -1.00 -7.63
C PRO A 432 -36.77 -2.26 -6.94
N LYS A 433 -36.88 -3.41 -7.62
CA LYS A 433 -36.52 -4.71 -7.05
C LYS A 433 -35.05 -4.73 -6.60
N GLU A 434 -34.19 -4.10 -7.37
CA GLU A 434 -32.76 -3.98 -7.15
C GLU A 434 -32.46 -3.19 -5.88
N VAL A 435 -33.20 -2.08 -5.64
CA VAL A 435 -33.07 -1.28 -4.41
C VAL A 435 -33.53 -2.07 -3.19
N ARG A 436 -34.63 -2.82 -3.30
CA ARG A 436 -35.10 -3.71 -2.23
C ARG A 436 -34.11 -4.83 -1.92
N GLN A 437 -33.49 -5.40 -2.94
CA GLN A 437 -32.52 -6.48 -2.77
C GLN A 437 -31.27 -6.00 -2.02
N VAL A 438 -30.91 -4.73 -2.17
CA VAL A 438 -29.74 -4.11 -1.53
C VAL A 438 -30.07 -3.56 -0.14
N PHE A 439 -31.21 -2.90 0.06
CA PHE A 439 -31.52 -2.15 1.29
C PHE A 439 -32.65 -2.75 2.12
N GLY A 440 -33.32 -3.80 1.64
CA GLY A 440 -34.40 -4.50 2.34
C GLY A 440 -35.78 -3.83 2.20
N GLU A 441 -36.58 -3.89 3.26
CA GLU A 441 -38.00 -3.48 3.28
C GLU A 441 -38.23 -1.96 3.25
N LYS A 442 -37.18 -1.16 3.36
CA LYS A 442 -37.25 0.30 3.30
C LYS A 442 -35.87 0.84 2.98
N LEU A 443 -35.80 1.86 2.13
CA LEU A 443 -34.60 2.67 2.00
C LEU A 443 -34.82 4.00 2.72
N GLU A 444 -33.97 4.28 3.69
CA GLU A 444 -33.86 5.58 4.35
C GLU A 444 -32.44 6.11 4.15
N VAL A 445 -32.33 7.28 3.52
CA VAL A 445 -31.09 8.05 3.41
C VAL A 445 -31.25 9.30 4.24
N VAL A 446 -30.32 9.52 5.14
CA VAL A 446 -30.27 10.70 6.01
C VAL A 446 -29.00 11.44 5.73
N VAL A 447 -29.08 12.74 5.50
CA VAL A 447 -27.92 13.64 5.52
C VAL A 447 -28.19 14.67 6.60
N ALA A 448 -27.23 14.87 7.50
CA ALA A 448 -27.38 15.82 8.58
C ALA A 448 -26.19 16.76 8.69
N PHE A 449 -26.49 18.02 8.95
CA PHE A 449 -25.54 19.13 8.96
C PHE A 449 -25.49 19.75 10.35
N SER A 450 -24.29 19.94 10.88
CA SER A 450 -24.03 20.80 12.03
C SER A 450 -23.20 22.02 11.58
N ASP A 451 -22.61 22.75 12.52
CA ASP A 451 -21.82 23.94 12.20
C ASP A 451 -20.51 23.59 11.48
N ASP A 452 -19.95 22.41 11.74
CA ASP A 452 -18.64 21.98 11.21
C ASP A 452 -18.57 20.51 10.79
N LEU A 453 -19.67 19.74 10.89
CA LEU A 453 -19.75 18.36 10.42
C LEU A 453 -20.86 18.18 9.39
N VAL A 454 -20.54 17.42 8.33
CA VAL A 454 -21.52 16.81 7.44
C VAL A 454 -21.53 15.32 7.76
N THR A 455 -22.72 14.78 8.00
CA THR A 455 -22.91 13.37 8.36
C THR A 455 -23.96 12.74 7.47
N PHE A 456 -23.88 11.44 7.27
CA PHE A 456 -24.88 10.70 6.52
C PHE A 456 -25.12 9.33 7.15
N ALA A 457 -26.30 8.78 6.89
CA ALA A 457 -26.62 7.39 7.10
C ALA A 457 -27.48 6.86 5.96
N VAL A 458 -27.35 5.58 5.66
CA VAL A 458 -28.17 4.87 4.70
C VAL A 458 -28.53 3.49 5.24
N GLY A 459 -29.74 3.03 4.97
CA GLY A 459 -30.22 1.70 5.36
C GLY A 459 -31.71 1.72 5.63
N SER A 460 -32.24 0.68 6.27
CA SER A 460 -33.66 0.60 6.62
C SER A 460 -34.08 1.52 7.78
N ASP A 461 -33.13 1.88 8.65
CA ASP A 461 -33.32 2.76 9.83
C ASP A 461 -32.17 3.78 9.97
N GLY A 462 -31.99 4.59 8.92
CA GLY A 462 -30.91 5.56 8.81
C GLY A 462 -30.92 6.63 9.91
N ILE A 463 -32.10 7.09 10.35
CA ILE A 463 -32.22 8.09 11.42
C ILE A 463 -31.70 7.51 12.74
N ALA A 464 -32.13 6.30 13.12
CA ALA A 464 -31.68 5.69 14.38
C ALA A 464 -30.18 5.40 14.34
N LEU A 465 -29.68 4.88 13.21
CA LEU A 465 -28.26 4.62 13.02
C LEU A 465 -27.42 5.90 13.17
N LEU A 466 -27.83 6.99 12.53
CA LEU A 466 -27.12 8.27 12.60
C LEU A 466 -27.11 8.84 14.02
N LYS A 467 -28.27 8.85 14.70
CA LYS A 467 -28.37 9.33 16.09
C LYS A 467 -27.48 8.51 17.02
N LYS A 468 -27.45 7.19 16.85
CA LYS A 468 -26.59 6.31 17.63
C LYS A 468 -25.12 6.65 17.41
N ALA A 469 -24.67 6.86 16.17
CA ALA A 469 -23.28 7.22 15.88
C ALA A 469 -22.89 8.58 16.50
N ILE A 470 -23.81 9.56 16.51
CA ILE A 470 -23.64 10.85 17.19
C ILE A 470 -23.53 10.65 18.71
N ASP A 471 -24.43 9.86 19.30
CA ASP A 471 -24.44 9.59 20.74
C ASP A 471 -23.19 8.85 21.22
N ASP A 472 -22.77 7.83 20.47
CA ASP A 472 -21.57 7.05 20.76
C ASP A 472 -20.32 7.94 20.67
N SER A 473 -20.26 8.85 19.69
CA SER A 473 -19.18 9.83 19.53
C SER A 473 -19.11 10.79 20.71
N GLU A 474 -20.24 11.36 21.12
CA GLU A 474 -20.32 12.26 22.29
C GLU A 474 -19.93 11.53 23.59
N ALA A 475 -20.41 10.30 23.77
CA ALA A 475 -20.11 9.48 24.94
C ALA A 475 -18.63 9.06 25.00
N ALA A 476 -18.01 8.79 23.86
CA ALA A 476 -16.60 8.46 23.76
C ALA A 476 -15.70 9.67 24.08
N GLY A 477 -16.15 10.88 23.71
CA GLY A 477 -15.34 12.10 23.71
C GLY A 477 -14.14 12.02 22.77
N PRO A 478 -13.25 13.02 22.76
CA PRO A 478 -12.03 12.99 21.96
C PRO A 478 -11.18 11.76 22.28
N LYS A 479 -10.84 10.97 21.25
CA LYS A 479 -9.99 9.78 21.37
C LYS A 479 -8.70 9.93 20.59
N LYS A 480 -7.58 9.59 21.21
CA LYS A 480 -6.31 9.43 20.51
C LYS A 480 -6.40 8.24 19.57
N VAL A 481 -6.06 8.47 18.30
CA VAL A 481 -6.13 7.47 17.24
C VAL A 481 -4.90 7.55 16.34
N PRO A 482 -4.53 6.46 15.64
CA PRO A 482 -3.62 6.55 14.51
C PRO A 482 -4.21 7.45 13.40
N PRO A 483 -3.37 8.14 12.61
CA PRO A 483 -3.85 9.01 11.52
C PRO A 483 -4.76 8.32 10.51
N VAL A 484 -4.49 7.06 10.18
CA VAL A 484 -5.34 6.26 9.29
C VAL A 484 -5.52 4.87 9.89
N GLU A 485 -6.78 4.45 9.96
CA GLU A 485 -7.16 3.06 10.16
C GLU A 485 -8.28 2.72 9.18
N ALA A 486 -8.05 1.72 8.34
CA ALA A 486 -9.07 1.24 7.41
C ALA A 486 -9.06 -0.28 7.40
N TYR A 487 -10.24 -0.87 7.17
CA TYR A 487 -10.33 -2.28 6.90
C TYR A 487 -11.54 -2.68 6.07
N LEU A 488 -11.40 -3.86 5.45
CA LEU A 488 -12.43 -4.55 4.71
C LEU A 488 -12.47 -6.00 5.18
N LYS A 489 -13.65 -6.50 5.55
CA LYS A 489 -13.93 -7.93 5.71
C LYS A 489 -14.42 -8.47 4.38
N VAL A 490 -13.71 -9.45 3.84
CA VAL A 490 -13.97 -9.95 2.48
C VAL A 490 -15.20 -10.84 2.46
N LYS A 491 -15.41 -11.69 3.46
CA LYS A 491 -16.51 -12.64 3.52
C LYS A 491 -17.88 -11.95 3.49
N PRO A 492 -18.19 -10.93 4.32
CA PRO A 492 -19.46 -10.22 4.21
C PRO A 492 -19.68 -9.58 2.84
N VAL A 493 -18.62 -9.09 2.19
CA VAL A 493 -18.69 -8.51 0.85
C VAL A 493 -19.02 -9.56 -0.20
N LEU A 494 -18.38 -10.73 -0.13
CA LEU A 494 -18.65 -11.85 -1.04
C LEU A 494 -20.04 -12.45 -0.81
N ASP A 495 -20.45 -12.64 0.44
CA ASP A 495 -21.81 -13.11 0.80
C ASP A 495 -22.88 -12.16 0.27
N PHE A 496 -22.66 -10.85 0.44
CA PHE A 496 -23.55 -9.82 -0.11
C PHE A 496 -23.59 -9.87 -1.64
N ALA A 497 -22.43 -9.95 -2.31
CA ALA A 497 -22.37 -10.10 -3.76
C ALA A 497 -23.14 -11.34 -4.24
N ALA A 498 -23.00 -12.49 -3.56
CA ALA A 498 -23.77 -13.71 -3.83
C ALA A 498 -25.28 -13.49 -3.79
N ALA A 499 -25.74 -12.71 -2.81
CA ALA A 499 -27.15 -12.43 -2.58
C ALA A 499 -27.74 -11.45 -3.60
N VAL A 500 -26.96 -10.48 -4.08
CA VAL A 500 -27.45 -9.43 -4.98
C VAL A 500 -27.24 -9.72 -6.47
N THR A 501 -26.25 -10.54 -6.83
CA THR A 501 -25.97 -10.89 -8.23
C THR A 501 -27.11 -11.71 -8.84
N PRO A 502 -27.67 -11.30 -10.00
CA PRO A 502 -28.66 -12.08 -10.72
C PRO A 502 -28.11 -13.44 -11.16
N ASP A 503 -28.94 -14.50 -11.17
CA ASP A 503 -28.50 -15.84 -11.56
C ASP A 503 -27.95 -15.91 -13.00
N SER A 504 -28.33 -14.98 -13.88
CA SER A 504 -27.78 -14.87 -15.24
C SER A 504 -26.33 -14.42 -15.30
N GLU A 505 -25.82 -13.81 -14.22
CA GLU A 505 -24.46 -13.27 -14.11
C GLU A 505 -23.55 -14.17 -13.24
N LYS A 506 -24.10 -15.25 -12.66
CA LYS A 506 -23.35 -16.25 -11.91
C LYS A 506 -22.73 -17.28 -12.85
N ASP A 507 -21.62 -16.90 -13.47
CA ASP A 507 -20.84 -17.81 -14.29
C ASP A 507 -19.98 -18.76 -13.44
N ALA A 508 -19.18 -19.61 -14.11
CA ALA A 508 -18.35 -20.59 -13.42
C ALA A 508 -17.27 -19.95 -12.53
N ASP A 509 -16.74 -18.78 -12.91
CA ASP A 509 -15.73 -18.09 -12.12
C ASP A 509 -16.35 -17.48 -10.86
N PHE A 510 -17.58 -16.96 -10.97
CA PHE A 510 -18.37 -16.50 -9.82
C PHE A 510 -18.66 -17.63 -8.84
N GLU A 511 -19.21 -18.75 -9.32
CA GLU A 511 -19.53 -19.91 -8.47
C GLU A 511 -18.28 -20.42 -7.74
N GLN A 512 -17.15 -20.48 -8.44
CA GLN A 512 -15.89 -20.89 -7.85
C GLN A 512 -15.40 -19.90 -6.76
N LEU A 513 -15.52 -18.60 -7.00
CA LEU A 513 -15.20 -17.58 -6.00
C LEU A 513 -16.08 -17.74 -4.76
N MET A 514 -17.37 -18.04 -4.95
CA MET A 514 -18.31 -18.26 -3.84
C MET A 514 -18.01 -19.56 -3.08
N GLU A 515 -17.61 -20.64 -3.75
CA GLU A 515 -17.13 -21.86 -3.09
C GLU A 515 -15.89 -21.60 -2.22
N ALA A 516 -14.97 -20.73 -2.68
CA ALA A 516 -13.82 -20.31 -1.90
C ALA A 516 -14.25 -19.43 -0.70
N ALA A 517 -15.19 -18.51 -0.92
CA ALA A 517 -15.74 -17.63 0.11
C ALA A 517 -16.42 -18.40 1.26
N GLN A 518 -17.12 -19.50 0.95
CA GLN A 518 -17.77 -20.37 1.95
C GLN A 518 -16.79 -21.02 2.93
N LYS A 519 -15.50 -21.09 2.58
CA LYS A 519 -14.44 -21.64 3.43
C LYS A 519 -13.81 -20.59 4.35
N LEU A 520 -14.12 -19.30 4.15
CA LEU A 520 -13.62 -18.22 5.01
C LEU A 520 -14.28 -18.30 6.38
N GLY A 521 -13.47 -18.20 7.44
CA GLY A 521 -13.92 -17.95 8.80
C GLY A 521 -14.04 -16.45 9.08
N ASP A 522 -13.86 -16.08 10.35
CA ASP A 522 -13.96 -14.69 10.82
C ASP A 522 -12.64 -13.91 10.69
N ASN A 523 -11.53 -14.57 10.32
CA ASN A 523 -10.21 -13.95 10.15
C ASN A 523 -9.99 -13.60 8.66
N ASP A 524 -10.89 -12.79 8.12
CA ASP A 524 -11.06 -12.49 6.69
C ASP A 524 -10.77 -11.02 6.34
N ARG A 525 -10.05 -10.30 7.21
CA ARG A 525 -9.81 -8.88 7.07
C ARG A 525 -8.59 -8.56 6.20
N VAL A 526 -8.73 -7.55 5.35
CA VAL A 526 -7.62 -6.73 4.84
C VAL A 526 -7.61 -5.41 5.60
N ALA A 527 -6.46 -5.00 6.13
CA ALA A 527 -6.32 -3.81 6.95
C ALA A 527 -5.24 -2.87 6.43
N ILE A 528 -5.45 -1.56 6.58
CA ILE A 528 -4.43 -0.52 6.41
C ILE A 528 -4.34 0.24 7.73
N LEU A 529 -3.13 0.35 8.26
CA LEU A 529 -2.83 1.11 9.46
C LEU A 529 -1.65 2.05 9.19
N VAL A 530 -1.85 3.34 9.40
CA VAL A 530 -0.77 4.33 9.37
C VAL A 530 -0.47 4.77 10.80
N THR A 531 0.76 4.55 11.24
CA THR A 531 1.25 5.02 12.54
C THR A 531 2.40 6.01 12.34
N VAL A 532 2.62 6.83 13.35
CA VAL A 532 3.69 7.80 13.37
C VAL A 532 4.55 7.53 14.60
N ASP A 533 5.86 7.54 14.40
CA ASP A 533 6.88 7.52 15.44
C ASP A 533 7.60 8.88 15.46
N PRO A 534 7.16 9.82 16.32
CA PRO A 534 7.78 11.13 16.41
C PRO A 534 9.23 11.09 16.90
N ALA A 535 9.64 10.06 17.64
CA ALA A 535 10.99 9.98 18.19
C ALA A 535 12.02 9.74 17.08
N ASN A 536 11.61 9.05 16.01
CA ASN A 536 12.45 8.72 14.86
C ASN A 536 12.09 9.52 13.60
N ASN A 537 11.21 10.53 13.70
CA ASN A 537 10.64 11.26 12.56
C ASN A 537 10.15 10.30 11.46
N ALA A 538 9.43 9.26 11.86
CA ALA A 538 9.04 8.19 10.95
C ALA A 538 7.53 8.03 10.86
N ASN A 539 7.06 7.65 9.68
CA ASN A 539 5.73 7.09 9.49
C ASN A 539 5.87 5.61 9.12
N THR A 540 4.85 4.83 9.47
CA THR A 540 4.76 3.41 9.12
C THR A 540 3.39 3.13 8.57
N THR A 541 3.34 2.69 7.32
CA THR A 541 2.14 2.17 6.68
C THR A 541 2.21 0.65 6.69
N ARG A 542 1.29 0.00 7.40
CA ARG A 542 1.15 -1.46 7.42
C ARG A 542 -0.12 -1.85 6.68
N ILE A 543 0.03 -2.67 5.65
CA ILE A 543 -1.07 -3.33 4.94
C ILE A 543 -1.04 -4.79 5.35
N SER A 544 -2.10 -5.32 5.95
CA SER A 544 -2.12 -6.69 6.45
C SER A 544 -3.33 -7.48 5.98
N VAL A 545 -3.15 -8.80 5.93
CA VAL A 545 -4.10 -9.79 5.41
C VAL A 545 -4.17 -10.94 6.41
N GLU A 546 -5.37 -11.23 6.90
CA GLU A 546 -5.62 -12.28 7.89
C GLU A 546 -5.70 -13.70 7.30
N GLU A 547 -5.62 -14.68 8.19
CA GLU A 547 -5.31 -16.09 7.90
C GLU A 547 -6.24 -16.72 6.85
N ASP A 548 -7.55 -16.45 6.91
CA ASP A 548 -8.50 -17.10 6.02
C ASP A 548 -8.36 -16.59 4.58
N LEU A 549 -7.93 -15.33 4.40
CA LEU A 549 -7.58 -14.81 3.09
C LEU A 549 -6.28 -15.40 2.56
N LEU A 550 -5.30 -15.69 3.43
CA LEU A 550 -4.09 -16.39 3.04
C LEU A 550 -4.38 -17.81 2.55
N LYS A 551 -5.33 -18.52 3.19
CA LYS A 551 -5.82 -19.82 2.70
C LYS A 551 -6.45 -19.68 1.31
N MET A 552 -7.31 -18.69 1.12
CA MET A 552 -7.98 -18.42 -0.16
C MET A 552 -6.96 -18.11 -1.28
N LEU A 553 -5.98 -17.24 -1.00
CA LEU A 553 -4.89 -16.93 -1.94
C LEU A 553 -4.04 -18.17 -2.25
N GLY A 554 -3.73 -18.98 -1.23
CA GLY A 554 -3.00 -20.24 -1.39
C GLY A 554 -3.73 -21.21 -2.32
N ALA A 555 -5.05 -21.35 -2.17
CA ALA A 555 -5.87 -22.18 -3.05
C ALA A 555 -5.89 -21.66 -4.50
N ALA A 556 -5.95 -20.34 -4.70
CA ALA A 556 -5.88 -19.72 -6.03
C ALA A 556 -4.52 -19.96 -6.70
N VAL A 557 -3.41 -19.82 -5.95
CA VAL A 557 -2.06 -20.12 -6.45
C VAL A 557 -1.92 -21.59 -6.82
N LYS A 558 -2.40 -22.51 -5.98
CA LYS A 558 -2.41 -23.96 -6.25
C LYS A 558 -3.14 -24.26 -7.56
N LYS A 559 -4.33 -23.68 -7.75
CA LYS A 559 -5.10 -23.84 -8.99
C LYS A 559 -4.33 -23.30 -10.20
N GLY A 560 -3.78 -22.10 -10.11
CA GLY A 560 -3.00 -21.52 -11.21
C GLY A 560 -1.77 -22.37 -11.59
N ILE A 561 -1.15 -23.03 -10.61
CA ILE A 561 -0.08 -24.02 -10.84
C ILE A 561 -0.63 -25.27 -11.55
N GLU A 562 -1.77 -25.81 -11.11
CA GLU A 562 -2.40 -27.00 -11.71
C GLU A 562 -2.87 -26.76 -13.15
N GLU A 563 -3.34 -25.55 -13.44
CA GLU A 563 -3.78 -25.11 -14.77
C GLU A 563 -2.62 -24.64 -15.67
N GLY A 564 -1.40 -24.53 -15.12
CA GLY A 564 -0.23 -24.04 -15.84
C GLY A 564 -0.26 -22.55 -16.20
N THR A 565 -1.17 -21.78 -15.59
CA THR A 565 -1.30 -20.32 -15.78
C THR A 565 -0.33 -19.55 -14.90
N LEU A 566 0.09 -20.14 -13.78
CA LEU A 566 1.20 -19.66 -12.96
C LEU A 566 2.44 -20.54 -13.16
N PRO A 567 3.63 -19.94 -13.35
CA PRO A 567 4.85 -20.72 -13.47
C PRO A 567 5.12 -21.47 -12.17
N VAL A 568 5.37 -22.77 -12.30
CA VAL A 568 5.83 -23.64 -11.20
C VAL A 568 7.32 -23.34 -10.99
N GLY A 569 7.61 -22.13 -10.47
CA GLY A 569 8.95 -21.57 -10.36
C GLY A 569 9.67 -21.40 -11.72
N PRO A 570 10.92 -20.90 -11.73
CA PRO A 570 11.69 -20.78 -12.96
C PRO A 570 12.08 -22.19 -13.44
N GLY A 571 11.24 -22.77 -14.29
CA GLY A 571 11.52 -23.99 -15.05
C GLY A 571 12.29 -23.62 -16.31
N VAL A 572 13.56 -24.01 -16.39
CA VAL A 572 14.29 -24.01 -17.66
C VAL A 572 13.71 -25.14 -18.51
N GLY A 573 12.65 -24.85 -19.26
CA GLY A 573 12.35 -25.57 -20.48
C GLY A 573 13.40 -25.19 -21.54
N PRO A 574 13.79 -26.09 -22.45
CA PRO A 574 14.62 -25.69 -23.58
C PRO A 574 13.83 -24.65 -24.37
N GLY A 575 14.32 -23.41 -24.42
CA GLY A 575 13.67 -22.36 -25.20
C GLY A 575 13.49 -22.84 -26.65
N PRO A 576 12.31 -22.63 -27.26
CA PRO A 576 12.20 -22.81 -28.70
C PRO A 576 13.11 -21.75 -29.34
N GLY A 577 14.05 -22.21 -30.17
CA GLY A 577 14.94 -21.31 -30.92
C GLY A 577 14.17 -20.40 -31.88
N GLY A 578 14.80 -19.27 -32.21
CA GLY A 578 14.33 -18.24 -33.15
C GLY A 578 13.56 -17.14 -32.41
N PHE A 579 13.96 -15.88 -32.40
CA PHE A 579 14.57 -15.06 -33.46
C PHE A 579 15.62 -14.10 -32.93
#